data_AF-A0A812MMZ3-F1
#
_entry.id   AF-A0A812MMZ3-F1
#
_cell.length_a   1.000
_cell.length_b   1.000
_cell.length_c   1.000
_cell.angle_alpha   90.00
_cell.angle_beta   90.00
_cell.angle_gamma   90.00
#
_symmetry.space_group_name_H-M   'P 1'
#
loop_
_entity.id
_entity.type
_entity.pdbx_description
1 polymer ?
#
loop_
_entity_poly.entity_id
_entity_poly.type
_entity_poly.pdbx_seq_one_letter_code
_entity_poly.pdbx_strand_id
1 'polypeptide(L)'
;MLPISKVDDSERSRIPVVEKEAYAQSIQRFGVDNFGKIGGRCLMNQLGIGRAEEAWLHEVKHFLRAWSEGVGTVSSDWKAQTAHRRIYAFAEFSFASTFLPGKSLLEGSLFQLNGLHADPEFTFRPWLCAVQLPISKWVDRSLCAEFQLLGEVCELLHRSGIDLTCPELRYSVHGDLNLYLSEPSCVSCVGAMKQFQTLLPGANLFVECGSVIEPLTARRQQLKTRGSPRNEGIPSSASLSSD
;
A
#
# COMPACT_ATOMS: atom_id res chain seq x y z
N MET A 1 -16.17 -10.68 33.94
CA MET A 1 -14.92 -11.41 33.64
C MET A 1 -15.29 -12.88 33.54
N LEU A 2 -15.31 -13.44 32.32
CA LEU A 2 -15.49 -14.88 32.14
C LEU A 2 -14.15 -15.59 32.40
N PRO A 3 -14.14 -16.76 33.04
CA PRO A 3 -12.91 -17.50 33.31
C PRO A 3 -12.34 -18.04 32.00
N ILE A 4 -11.19 -17.49 31.59
CA ILE A 4 -10.42 -18.00 30.47
C ILE A 4 -9.78 -19.31 30.93
N SER A 5 -10.34 -20.44 30.50
CA SER A 5 -9.70 -21.74 30.69
C SER A 5 -8.31 -21.70 30.08
N LYS A 6 -7.29 -22.15 30.81
CA LYS A 6 -5.93 -22.34 30.29
C LYS A 6 -5.98 -23.43 29.22
N VAL A 7 -6.16 -23.01 27.98
CA VAL A 7 -5.97 -23.85 26.79
C VAL A 7 -4.47 -24.09 26.66
N ASP A 8 -4.09 -25.34 26.44
CA ASP A 8 -2.71 -25.78 26.24
C ASP A 8 -2.06 -24.99 25.08
N ASP A 9 -1.07 -24.16 25.37
CA ASP A 9 -0.37 -23.29 24.41
C ASP A 9 0.42 -24.08 23.36
N SER A 10 0.62 -25.38 23.54
CA SER A 10 1.40 -26.22 22.64
C SER A 10 0.63 -26.72 21.40
N GLU A 11 -0.71 -26.80 21.48
CA GLU A 11 -1.60 -27.22 20.38
C GLU A 11 -2.32 -26.05 19.69
N ARG A 12 -2.16 -24.80 20.16
CA ARG A 12 -2.43 -23.58 19.37
C ARG A 12 -1.38 -23.38 18.25
N SER A 13 -1.00 -24.50 17.64
CA SER A 13 -0.23 -24.61 16.41
C SER A 13 -0.97 -23.84 15.32
N ARG A 14 -0.68 -22.54 15.26
CA ARG A 14 -0.50 -21.71 14.07
C ARG A 14 -1.23 -22.26 12.86
N ILE A 15 -2.56 -22.37 12.88
CA ILE A 15 -3.29 -22.82 11.70
C ILE A 15 -3.18 -21.64 10.74
N PRO A 16 -2.34 -21.71 9.70
CA PRO A 16 -2.38 -20.65 8.71
C PRO A 16 -3.79 -20.73 8.10
N VAL A 17 -4.41 -19.58 7.85
CA VAL A 17 -5.71 -19.51 7.17
C VAL A 17 -5.69 -20.27 5.82
N VAL A 18 -4.47 -20.49 5.30
CA VAL A 18 -4.20 -21.22 4.05
C VAL A 18 -3.02 -22.18 4.22
N GLU A 19 -3.10 -23.36 3.62
CA GLU A 19 -1.93 -24.24 3.43
C GLU A 19 -0.88 -23.52 2.57
N LYS A 20 0.27 -23.19 3.18
CA LYS A 20 1.22 -22.21 2.63
C LYS A 20 1.79 -22.64 1.29
N GLU A 21 2.17 -23.90 1.14
CA GLU A 21 2.77 -24.45 -0.06
C GLU A 21 1.76 -24.48 -1.22
N ALA A 22 0.53 -24.95 -0.95
CA ALA A 22 -0.54 -25.01 -1.95
C ALA A 22 -0.96 -23.60 -2.40
N TYR A 23 -1.03 -22.66 -1.45
CA TYR A 23 -1.29 -21.25 -1.71
C TYR A 23 -0.17 -20.63 -2.56
N ALA A 24 1.10 -20.83 -2.19
CA ALA A 24 2.24 -20.30 -2.93
C ALA A 24 2.27 -20.81 -4.38
N GLN A 25 2.04 -22.12 -4.59
CA GLN A 25 1.95 -22.69 -5.93
C GLN A 25 0.81 -22.07 -6.73
N SER A 26 -0.36 -21.84 -6.11
CA SER A 26 -1.51 -21.23 -6.77
C SER A 26 -1.22 -19.80 -7.23
N ILE A 27 -0.56 -19.00 -6.38
CA ILE A 27 -0.15 -17.64 -6.71
C ILE A 27 0.93 -17.63 -7.81
N GLN A 28 1.90 -18.55 -7.77
CA GLN A 28 2.96 -18.64 -8.78
C GLN A 28 2.44 -19.04 -10.17
N ARG A 29 1.34 -19.81 -10.24
CA ARG A 29 0.72 -20.23 -11.52
C ARG A 29 0.20 -19.08 -12.37
N PHE A 30 -0.04 -17.90 -11.80
CA PHE A 30 -0.40 -16.72 -12.60
C PHE A 30 0.71 -16.31 -13.56
N GLY A 31 1.98 -16.62 -13.27
CA GLY A 31 3.10 -16.38 -14.18
C GLY A 31 3.38 -14.91 -14.48
N VAL A 32 2.80 -13.98 -13.71
CA VAL A 32 2.97 -12.53 -13.85
C VAL A 32 3.22 -11.88 -12.50
N ASP A 33 3.88 -10.71 -12.52
CA ASP A 33 4.16 -9.94 -11.32
C ASP A 33 2.94 -9.13 -10.86
N ASN A 34 2.26 -8.48 -11.79
CA ASN A 34 1.00 -7.74 -11.60
C ASN A 34 0.21 -7.75 -12.91
N PHE A 35 -1.10 -7.49 -12.83
CA PHE A 35 -2.00 -7.43 -13.99
C PHE A 35 -2.25 -5.99 -14.49
N GLY A 36 -1.45 -5.02 -14.06
CA GLY A 36 -1.71 -3.60 -14.24
C GLY A 36 -3.01 -3.15 -13.56
N LYS A 37 -3.42 -1.89 -13.82
CA LYS A 37 -4.57 -1.28 -13.17
C LYS A 37 -5.89 -1.96 -13.53
N ILE A 38 -6.14 -2.19 -14.83
CA ILE A 38 -7.41 -2.76 -15.30
C ILE A 38 -7.49 -4.24 -14.92
N GLY A 39 -6.47 -5.03 -15.26
CA GLY A 39 -6.48 -6.46 -14.97
C GLY A 39 -6.46 -6.76 -13.46
N GLY A 40 -5.71 -5.97 -12.68
CA GLY A 40 -5.74 -6.05 -11.22
C GLY A 40 -7.12 -5.76 -10.65
N ARG A 41 -7.83 -4.76 -11.20
CA ARG A 41 -9.20 -4.45 -10.79
C ARG A 41 -10.18 -5.57 -11.14
N CYS A 42 -10.06 -6.18 -12.32
CA CYS A 42 -10.84 -7.34 -12.71
C CYS A 42 -10.63 -8.52 -11.74
N LEU A 43 -9.38 -8.84 -11.42
CA LEU A 43 -9.04 -9.90 -10.47
C LEU A 43 -9.59 -9.61 -9.07
N MET A 44 -9.41 -8.40 -8.55
CA MET A 44 -9.95 -8.01 -7.25
C MET A 44 -11.49 -8.11 -7.20
N ASN A 45 -12.19 -7.71 -8.27
CA ASN A 45 -13.65 -7.89 -8.35
C ASN A 45 -14.05 -9.37 -8.28
N GLN A 46 -13.33 -10.26 -8.99
CA GLN A 46 -13.59 -11.70 -8.95
C GLN A 46 -13.37 -12.30 -7.55
N LEU A 47 -12.46 -11.71 -6.77
CA LEU A 47 -12.17 -12.16 -5.40
C LEU A 47 -13.17 -11.63 -4.35
N GLY A 48 -14.08 -10.74 -4.75
CA GLY A 48 -15.03 -10.08 -3.86
C GLY A 48 -14.44 -8.87 -3.11
N ILE A 49 -13.35 -8.30 -3.61
CA ILE A 49 -12.76 -7.07 -3.06
C ILE A 49 -13.49 -5.88 -3.70
N GLY A 50 -14.07 -5.00 -2.89
CA GLY A 50 -14.85 -3.86 -3.36
C GLY A 50 -13.99 -2.73 -3.93
N ARG A 51 -14.67 -1.66 -4.35
CA ARG A 51 -14.05 -0.35 -4.67
C ARG A 51 -14.36 0.62 -3.54
N ALA A 52 -13.37 1.42 -3.16
CA ALA A 52 -13.57 2.48 -2.19
C ALA A 52 -14.47 3.58 -2.78
N GLU A 53 -15.22 4.26 -1.92
CA GLU A 53 -16.15 5.31 -2.34
C GLU A 53 -15.43 6.54 -2.90
N GLU A 54 -16.03 7.21 -3.88
CA GLU A 54 -15.41 8.39 -4.52
C GLU A 54 -15.21 9.57 -3.56
N ALA A 55 -16.10 9.74 -2.57
CA ALA A 55 -15.95 10.76 -1.54
C ALA A 55 -14.69 10.54 -0.70
N TRP A 56 -14.49 9.30 -0.22
CA TRP A 56 -13.28 8.90 0.49
C TRP A 56 -12.03 9.07 -0.38
N LEU A 57 -12.09 8.65 -1.65
CA LEU A 57 -10.96 8.82 -2.57
C LEU A 57 -10.57 10.27 -2.80
N HIS A 58 -11.55 11.18 -2.80
CA HIS A 58 -11.29 12.61 -2.92
C HIS A 58 -10.51 13.13 -1.71
N GLU A 59 -10.92 12.76 -0.50
CA GLU A 59 -10.25 13.13 0.75
C GLU A 59 -8.83 12.58 0.83
N VAL A 60 -8.65 11.29 0.52
CA VAL A 60 -7.33 10.64 0.51
C VAL A 60 -6.41 11.30 -0.51
N LYS A 61 -6.88 11.62 -1.72
CA LYS A 61 -6.06 12.34 -2.71
C LYS A 61 -5.65 13.71 -2.21
N HIS A 62 -6.52 14.42 -1.48
CA HIS A 62 -6.18 15.70 -0.89
C HIS A 62 -5.12 15.55 0.21
N PHE A 63 -5.31 14.59 1.12
CA PHE A 63 -4.33 14.24 2.15
C PHE A 63 -2.96 13.88 1.55
N LEU A 64 -2.93 13.01 0.54
CA LEU A 64 -1.69 12.58 -0.10
C LEU A 64 -0.97 13.70 -0.82
N ARG A 65 -1.71 14.64 -1.46
CA ARG A 65 -1.11 15.85 -2.04
C ARG A 65 -0.46 16.71 -0.97
N ALA A 66 -1.19 17.03 0.11
CA ALA A 66 -0.65 17.82 1.21
C ALA A 66 0.56 17.13 1.88
N TRP A 67 0.49 15.82 2.08
CA TRP A 67 1.61 15.03 2.59
C TRP A 67 2.82 15.08 1.65
N SER A 68 2.61 14.93 0.34
CA SER A 68 3.70 15.01 -0.65
C SER A 68 4.37 16.38 -0.68
N GLU A 69 3.58 17.45 -0.53
CA GLU A 69 4.08 18.83 -0.49
C GLU A 69 4.84 19.12 0.81
N GLY A 70 4.38 18.58 1.95
CA GLY A 70 5.02 18.74 3.26
C GLY A 70 6.30 17.91 3.44
N VAL A 71 6.35 16.70 2.87
CA VAL A 71 7.55 15.86 2.83
C VAL A 71 8.52 16.32 1.73
N GLY A 72 8.02 17.08 0.76
CA GLY A 72 8.74 17.70 -0.35
C GLY A 72 9.69 18.85 0.03
N THR A 73 10.18 18.92 1.27
CA THR A 73 11.42 19.69 1.54
C THR A 73 12.56 18.99 0.80
N VAL A 74 12.82 19.54 -0.39
CA VAL A 74 13.78 19.11 -1.39
C VAL A 74 15.07 18.63 -0.73
N SER A 75 15.25 17.31 -0.66
CA SER A 75 16.58 16.77 -0.48
C SER A 75 17.42 17.29 -1.65
N SER A 76 18.49 18.02 -1.34
CA SER A 76 19.50 18.45 -2.31
C SER A 76 20.27 17.27 -2.90
N ASP A 77 20.07 16.07 -2.35
CA ASP A 77 20.64 14.83 -2.88
C ASP A 77 19.90 14.40 -4.15
N TRP A 78 20.52 14.63 -5.29
CA TRP A 78 20.03 14.19 -6.59
C TRP A 78 19.84 12.66 -6.67
N LYS A 79 20.48 11.87 -5.78
CA LYS A 79 20.23 10.41 -5.65
C LYS A 79 18.86 10.13 -5.04
N ALA A 80 18.38 10.99 -4.14
CA ALA A 80 17.00 10.96 -3.65
C ALA A 80 15.99 11.39 -4.73
N GLN A 81 16.43 12.14 -5.74
CA GLN A 81 15.61 12.58 -6.89
C GLN A 81 15.63 11.60 -8.08
N THR A 82 16.65 10.75 -8.17
CA THR A 82 16.67 9.58 -9.08
C THR A 82 16.07 8.32 -8.44
N ALA A 83 15.63 8.42 -7.18
CA ALA A 83 15.04 7.33 -6.44
C ALA A 83 13.73 6.86 -7.07
N HIS A 84 13.60 5.54 -7.16
CA HIS A 84 12.43 4.83 -7.64
C HIS A 84 11.12 5.47 -7.17
N ARG A 85 10.14 5.57 -8.08
CA ARG A 85 8.76 5.94 -7.78
C ARG A 85 8.34 5.22 -6.50
N ARG A 86 8.14 5.97 -5.41
CA ARG A 86 7.79 5.38 -4.11
C ARG A 86 6.40 4.78 -4.21
N ILE A 87 6.30 3.48 -3.99
CA ILE A 87 5.03 2.77 -3.94
C ILE A 87 4.56 2.86 -2.50
N TYR A 88 3.34 3.33 -2.30
CA TYR A 88 2.76 3.48 -0.97
C TYR A 88 1.33 2.98 -0.95
N ALA A 89 0.92 2.61 0.27
CA ALA A 89 -0.44 2.23 0.60
C ALA A 89 -0.92 3.12 1.75
N PHE A 90 -2.14 3.63 1.64
CA PHE A 90 -2.84 4.31 2.71
C PHE A 90 -4.11 3.54 3.02
N ALA A 91 -4.46 3.38 4.29
CA ALA A 91 -5.71 2.77 4.67
C ALA A 91 -6.40 3.53 5.78
N GLU A 92 -7.72 3.45 5.76
CA GLU A 92 -8.60 3.78 6.87
C GLU A 92 -9.46 2.56 7.18
N PHE A 93 -9.65 2.28 8.46
CA PHE A 93 -10.44 1.16 8.92
C PHE A 93 -11.29 1.53 10.12
N SER A 94 -12.46 0.90 10.19
CA SER A 94 -13.34 0.93 11.34
C SER A 94 -13.94 -0.45 11.52
N PHE A 95 -13.66 -1.07 12.65
CA PHE A 95 -14.11 -2.40 13.00
C PHE A 95 -14.88 -2.40 14.31
N ALA A 96 -15.86 -3.28 14.38
CA ALA A 96 -16.61 -3.62 15.58
C ALA A 96 -16.61 -5.14 15.78
N SER A 97 -17.02 -5.59 16.97
CA SER A 97 -17.19 -7.01 17.29
C SER A 97 -18.58 -7.27 17.82
N THR A 98 -19.21 -8.37 17.39
CA THR A 98 -20.49 -8.81 17.94
C THR A 98 -20.43 -9.19 19.42
N PHE A 99 -19.23 -9.46 19.97
CA PHE A 99 -19.03 -9.69 21.41
C PHE A 99 -19.01 -8.41 22.24
N LEU A 100 -18.80 -7.24 21.60
CA LEU A 100 -18.75 -5.93 22.24
C LEU A 100 -19.78 -4.99 21.58
N PRO A 101 -21.09 -5.29 21.67
CA PRO A 101 -22.11 -4.52 20.97
C PRO A 101 -22.10 -3.05 21.41
N GLY A 102 -22.18 -2.14 20.44
CA GLY A 102 -22.20 -0.70 20.67
C GLY A 102 -20.85 -0.07 20.98
N LYS A 103 -19.73 -0.81 20.90
CA LYS A 103 -18.38 -0.27 21.04
C LYS A 103 -17.57 -0.51 19.77
N SER A 104 -16.86 0.53 19.33
CA SER A 104 -15.82 0.38 18.30
C SER A 104 -14.70 -0.51 18.86
N LEU A 105 -14.30 -1.51 18.09
CA LEU A 105 -13.20 -2.41 18.42
C LEU A 105 -11.87 -1.77 18.05
N LEU A 106 -11.79 -1.23 16.84
CA LEU A 106 -10.57 -0.65 16.28
C LEU A 106 -10.94 0.33 15.18
N GLU A 107 -10.45 1.55 15.28
CA GLU A 107 -10.63 2.59 14.26
C GLU A 107 -9.32 3.36 14.09
N GLY A 108 -8.98 3.70 12.85
CA GLY A 108 -7.79 4.50 12.58
C GLY A 108 -7.38 4.50 11.12
N SER A 109 -6.19 5.06 10.89
CA SER A 109 -5.56 5.17 9.58
C SER A 109 -4.11 4.69 9.63
N LEU A 110 -3.63 4.08 8.56
CA LEU A 110 -2.24 3.66 8.40
C LEU A 110 -1.68 4.11 7.05
N PHE A 111 -0.39 4.40 7.03
CA PHE A 111 0.36 4.74 5.83
C PHE A 111 1.64 3.91 5.78
N GLN A 112 1.92 3.30 4.64
CA GLN A 112 3.06 2.41 4.46
C GLN A 112 3.78 2.67 3.14
N LEU A 113 5.11 2.65 3.17
CA LEU A 113 5.98 2.75 2.00
C LEU A 113 6.61 1.40 1.69
N ASN A 114 6.77 1.09 0.40
CA ASN A 114 7.43 -0.14 -0.03
C ASN A 114 8.93 -0.12 0.30
N GLY A 115 9.48 -1.29 0.63
CA GLY A 115 10.93 -1.46 0.85
C GLY A 115 11.47 -0.82 2.14
N LEU A 116 10.62 -0.15 2.92
CA LEU A 116 10.99 0.28 4.26
C LEU A 116 10.84 -0.91 5.20
N HIS A 117 11.96 -1.33 5.80
CA HIS A 117 11.92 -2.25 6.92
C HIS A 117 11.33 -1.49 8.11
N ALA A 118 10.14 -1.89 8.56
CA ALA A 118 9.90 -1.84 10.00
C ALA A 118 10.98 -2.73 10.65
N ASP A 119 11.43 -2.37 11.85
CA ASP A 119 12.41 -3.15 12.62
C ASP A 119 12.14 -4.68 12.49
N PRO A 120 13.16 -5.54 12.31
CA PRO A 120 13.00 -6.99 12.08
C PRO A 120 12.01 -7.67 13.02
N GLU A 121 11.92 -7.25 14.29
CA GLU A 121 10.94 -7.78 15.24
C GLU A 121 9.48 -7.51 14.81
N PHE A 122 9.25 -6.42 14.08
CA PHE A 122 7.97 -6.01 13.52
C PHE A 122 7.73 -6.54 12.10
N THR A 123 8.73 -7.10 11.43
CA THR A 123 8.54 -7.65 10.07
C THR A 123 7.82 -9.00 10.06
N PHE A 124 7.77 -9.70 11.19
CA PHE A 124 7.06 -10.95 11.28
C PHE A 124 5.55 -10.73 11.21
N ARG A 125 4.93 -11.14 10.11
CA ARG A 125 3.48 -11.10 9.90
C ARG A 125 2.92 -12.53 9.90
N PRO A 126 2.60 -13.12 11.08
CA PRO A 126 2.19 -14.52 11.15
C PRO A 126 0.86 -14.78 10.43
N TRP A 127 0.04 -13.75 10.27
CA TRP A 127 -1.32 -13.81 9.78
C TRP A 127 -1.44 -13.97 8.26
N LEU A 128 -0.40 -13.54 7.52
CA LEU A 128 -0.42 -13.47 6.06
C LEU A 128 0.83 -14.13 5.47
N CYS A 129 0.69 -14.74 4.31
CA CYS A 129 1.79 -15.33 3.56
C CYS A 129 2.11 -14.49 2.32
N ALA A 130 3.32 -13.95 2.27
CA ALA A 130 3.88 -13.36 1.06
C ALA A 130 4.46 -14.48 0.18
N VAL A 131 4.26 -14.39 -1.14
CA VAL A 131 4.71 -15.40 -2.09
C VAL A 131 5.72 -14.79 -3.04
N GLN A 132 6.89 -15.42 -3.14
CA GLN A 132 7.88 -15.05 -4.14
C GLN A 132 7.34 -15.37 -5.55
N LEU A 133 7.32 -14.35 -6.40
CA LEU A 133 6.83 -14.47 -7.78
C LEU A 133 7.97 -14.89 -8.73
N PRO A 134 7.69 -15.70 -9.78
CA PRO A 134 8.74 -16.25 -10.64
C PRO A 134 9.55 -15.20 -11.42
N ILE A 135 8.92 -14.11 -11.85
CA ILE A 135 9.56 -13.07 -12.68
C ILE A 135 10.55 -12.24 -11.86
N SER A 136 10.17 -11.90 -10.63
CA SER A 136 10.95 -11.01 -9.76
C SER A 136 11.38 -11.73 -8.49
N LYS A 137 12.14 -12.83 -8.63
CA LYS A 137 12.59 -13.70 -7.54
C LYS A 137 13.44 -13.01 -6.46
N TRP A 138 13.99 -11.83 -6.76
CA TRP A 138 14.83 -11.05 -5.84
C TRP A 138 14.05 -10.00 -5.06
N VAL A 139 12.77 -9.79 -5.37
CA VAL A 139 11.94 -8.80 -4.70
C VAL A 139 11.25 -9.47 -3.52
N ASP A 140 11.65 -9.13 -2.31
CA ASP A 140 10.97 -9.59 -1.10
C ASP A 140 9.55 -8.98 -1.04
N ARG A 141 8.55 -9.84 -1.23
CA ARG A 141 7.14 -9.43 -1.26
C ARG A 141 6.58 -9.15 0.13
N SER A 142 7.27 -9.53 1.20
CA SER A 142 6.91 -9.13 2.56
C SER A 142 7.14 -7.63 2.81
N LEU A 143 7.92 -6.98 1.94
CA LEU A 143 8.22 -5.54 2.00
C LEU A 143 7.33 -4.70 1.06
N CYS A 144 6.34 -5.31 0.42
CA CYS A 144 5.32 -4.56 -0.31
C CYS A 144 4.46 -3.76 0.68
N ALA A 145 4.14 -2.51 0.34
CA ALA A 145 3.41 -1.61 1.22
C ALA A 145 2.05 -2.19 1.63
N GLU A 146 1.35 -2.84 0.69
CA GLU A 146 0.05 -3.46 0.91
C GLU A 146 0.14 -4.63 1.88
N PHE A 147 1.18 -5.46 1.73
CA PHE A 147 1.37 -6.62 2.59
C PHE A 147 1.67 -6.20 4.03
N GLN A 148 2.60 -5.25 4.19
CA GLN A 148 2.98 -4.72 5.48
C GLN A 148 1.81 -4.04 6.19
N LEU A 149 1.02 -3.26 5.46
CA LEU A 149 -0.16 -2.56 6.00
C LEU A 149 -1.23 -3.57 6.44
N LEU A 150 -1.61 -4.53 5.60
CA LEU A 150 -2.60 -5.54 5.97
C LEU A 150 -2.13 -6.36 7.18
N GLY A 151 -0.84 -6.71 7.22
CA GLY A 151 -0.23 -7.40 8.35
C GLY A 151 -0.30 -6.58 9.64
N GLU A 152 -0.08 -5.26 9.56
CA GLU A 152 -0.19 -4.35 10.70
C GLU A 152 -1.64 -4.23 11.19
N VAL A 153 -2.63 -4.17 10.30
CA VAL A 153 -4.05 -4.16 10.71
C VAL A 153 -4.42 -5.45 11.46
N CYS A 154 -3.98 -6.61 10.96
CA CYS A 154 -4.19 -7.88 11.66
C CYS A 154 -3.53 -7.85 13.06
N GLU A 155 -2.33 -7.32 13.16
CA GLU A 155 -1.62 -7.21 14.43
C GLU A 155 -2.33 -6.25 15.41
N LEU A 156 -2.86 -5.12 14.92
CA LEU A 156 -3.66 -4.19 15.74
C LEU A 156 -4.93 -4.86 16.25
N LEU A 157 -5.66 -5.60 15.41
CA LEU A 157 -6.83 -6.37 15.84
C LEU A 157 -6.47 -7.40 16.91
N HIS A 158 -5.33 -8.07 16.76
CA HIS A 158 -4.83 -9.01 17.75
C HIS A 158 -4.55 -8.35 19.10
N ARG A 159 -3.87 -7.20 19.08
CA ARG A 159 -3.58 -6.40 20.29
C ARG A 159 -4.84 -5.82 20.93
N SER A 160 -5.89 -5.57 20.15
CA SER A 160 -7.22 -5.19 20.66
C SER A 160 -8.01 -6.35 21.28
N GLY A 161 -7.43 -7.54 21.39
CA GLY A 161 -8.01 -8.69 22.08
C GLY A 161 -8.75 -9.68 21.17
N ILE A 162 -8.64 -9.55 19.85
CA ILE A 162 -9.15 -10.56 18.92
C ILE A 162 -8.10 -11.65 18.71
N ASP A 163 -8.35 -12.85 19.21
CA ASP A 163 -7.52 -14.01 18.89
C ASP A 163 -7.76 -14.44 17.44
N LEU A 164 -6.84 -14.08 16.55
CA LEU A 164 -6.88 -14.43 15.12
C LEU A 164 -6.60 -15.92 14.85
N THR A 165 -6.37 -16.75 15.88
CA THR A 165 -6.37 -18.21 15.74
C THR A 165 -7.73 -18.83 16.03
N CYS A 166 -8.62 -18.12 16.74
CA CYS A 166 -9.95 -18.56 17.11
C CYS A 166 -10.98 -18.18 16.02
N PRO A 167 -11.60 -19.15 15.34
CA PRO A 167 -12.63 -18.86 14.33
C PRO A 167 -13.77 -18.00 14.87
N GLU A 168 -14.28 -18.28 16.07
CA GLU A 168 -15.43 -17.59 16.64
C GLU A 168 -15.14 -16.08 16.83
N LEU A 169 -13.95 -15.74 17.32
CA LEU A 169 -13.53 -14.35 17.49
C LEU A 169 -13.30 -13.65 16.15
N ARG A 170 -12.73 -14.33 15.15
CA ARG A 170 -12.57 -13.77 13.80
C ARG A 170 -13.89 -13.46 13.11
N TYR A 171 -14.87 -14.35 13.25
CA TYR A 171 -16.19 -14.19 12.64
C TYR A 171 -17.03 -13.10 13.33
N SER A 172 -16.65 -12.72 14.56
CA SER A 172 -17.29 -11.62 15.27
C SER A 172 -16.91 -10.24 14.70
N VAL A 173 -15.75 -10.13 14.05
CA VAL A 173 -15.22 -8.87 13.53
C VAL A 173 -15.97 -8.49 12.27
N HIS A 174 -16.48 -7.27 12.24
CA HIS A 174 -17.15 -6.69 11.08
C HIS A 174 -16.83 -5.21 10.95
N GLY A 175 -17.05 -4.65 9.76
CA GLY A 175 -16.72 -3.27 9.43
C GLY A 175 -15.90 -3.19 8.16
N ASP A 176 -15.27 -2.05 7.92
CA ASP A 176 -14.71 -1.71 6.62
C ASP A 176 -13.23 -1.37 6.71
N LEU A 177 -12.46 -1.82 5.71
CA LEU A 177 -11.11 -1.37 5.43
C LEU A 177 -11.08 -0.77 4.01
N ASN A 178 -10.85 0.53 3.94
CA ASN A 178 -10.60 1.24 2.69
C ASN A 178 -9.10 1.36 2.46
N LEU A 179 -8.62 0.91 1.30
CA LEU A 179 -7.21 0.86 0.94
C LEU A 179 -6.97 1.62 -0.36
N TYR A 180 -6.10 2.61 -0.31
CA TYR A 180 -5.61 3.37 -1.45
C TYR A 180 -4.19 2.95 -1.81
N LEU A 181 -3.96 2.69 -3.09
CA LEU A 181 -2.68 2.27 -3.62
C LEU A 181 -2.17 3.28 -4.65
N SER A 182 -0.90 3.66 -4.54
CA SER A 182 -0.26 4.56 -5.53
C SER A 182 0.04 3.88 -6.85
N GLU A 183 0.14 2.54 -6.86
CA GLU A 183 0.45 1.69 -8.00
C GLU A 183 -0.36 0.38 -7.97
N PRO A 184 -0.50 -0.33 -9.11
CA PRO A 184 -1.17 -1.62 -9.14
C PRO A 184 -0.43 -2.65 -8.28
N SER A 185 -1.18 -3.37 -7.44
CA SER A 185 -0.61 -4.42 -6.59
C SER A 185 -0.02 -5.57 -7.38
N CYS A 186 1.07 -6.13 -6.84
CA CYS A 186 1.56 -7.42 -7.30
C CYS A 186 0.58 -8.55 -6.97
N VAL A 187 0.66 -9.66 -7.68
CA VAL A 187 -0.24 -10.81 -7.48
C VAL A 187 -0.14 -11.37 -6.05
N SER A 188 1.06 -11.34 -5.45
CA SER A 188 1.24 -11.72 -4.05
C SER A 188 0.43 -10.85 -3.08
N CYS A 189 0.37 -9.53 -3.33
CA CYS A 189 -0.41 -8.60 -2.49
C CYS A 189 -1.91 -8.78 -2.70
N VAL A 190 -2.37 -9.05 -3.93
CA VAL A 190 -3.77 -9.42 -4.18
C VAL A 190 -4.13 -10.71 -3.46
N GLY A 191 -3.22 -11.69 -3.43
CA GLY A 191 -3.38 -12.90 -2.61
C GLY A 191 -3.44 -12.61 -1.11
N ALA A 192 -2.66 -11.65 -0.60
CA ALA A 192 -2.72 -11.21 0.79
C ALA A 192 -4.06 -10.52 1.13
N MET A 193 -4.60 -9.71 0.21
CA MET A 193 -5.96 -9.15 0.35
C MET A 193 -7.02 -10.26 0.47
N LYS A 194 -6.89 -11.34 -0.31
CA LYS A 194 -7.78 -12.48 -0.19
C LYS A 194 -7.61 -13.23 1.13
N GLN A 195 -6.37 -13.43 1.58
CA GLN A 195 -6.09 -14.01 2.90
C GLN A 195 -6.72 -13.18 4.02
N PHE A 196 -6.68 -11.84 3.94
CA PHE A 196 -7.35 -10.95 4.89
C PHE A 196 -8.87 -11.18 4.93
N GLN A 197 -9.54 -11.24 3.78
CA GLN A 197 -10.98 -11.53 3.73
C GLN A 197 -11.32 -12.92 4.29
N THR A 198 -10.48 -13.93 4.05
CA THR A 198 -10.68 -15.27 4.61
C THR A 198 -10.41 -15.31 6.12
N LEU A 199 -9.44 -14.52 6.58
CA LEU A 199 -9.11 -14.38 7.99
C LEU A 199 -10.25 -13.69 8.74
N LEU A 200 -10.85 -12.64 8.18
CA LEU A 200 -11.90 -11.84 8.81
C LEU A 200 -13.16 -11.79 7.92
N PRO A 201 -14.00 -12.85 7.91
CA PRO A 201 -15.10 -12.97 6.96
C PRO A 201 -16.19 -11.88 7.05
N GLY A 202 -16.32 -11.23 8.21
CA GLY A 202 -17.26 -10.12 8.41
C GLY A 202 -16.70 -8.74 8.04
N ALA A 203 -15.40 -8.64 7.77
CA ALA A 203 -14.75 -7.39 7.37
C ALA A 203 -14.82 -7.20 5.85
N ASN A 204 -15.29 -6.04 5.41
CA ASN A 204 -15.26 -5.64 4.02
C ASN A 204 -13.92 -5.01 3.67
N LEU A 205 -13.40 -5.36 2.49
CA LEU A 205 -12.16 -4.81 1.96
C LEU A 205 -12.45 -4.07 0.66
N PHE A 206 -12.14 -2.78 0.64
CA PHE A 206 -12.30 -1.90 -0.51
C PHE A 206 -10.94 -1.41 -0.95
N VAL A 207 -10.60 -1.60 -2.23
CA VAL A 207 -9.28 -1.23 -2.75
C VAL A 207 -9.44 -0.35 -3.96
N GLU A 208 -8.71 0.76 -4.01
CA GLU A 208 -8.57 1.55 -5.22
C GLU A 208 -7.10 1.81 -5.54
N CYS A 209 -6.80 1.73 -6.84
CA CYS A 209 -5.48 2.04 -7.37
C CYS A 209 -5.55 3.38 -8.09
N GLY A 210 -5.13 4.42 -7.38
CA GLY A 210 -5.01 5.75 -7.94
C GLY A 210 -3.55 6.06 -8.23
N SER A 211 -3.26 6.44 -9.46
CA SER A 211 -2.07 7.25 -9.70
C SER A 211 -2.34 8.62 -9.08
N VAL A 212 -1.87 8.87 -7.85
CA VAL A 212 -1.52 10.25 -7.52
C VAL A 212 -0.36 10.55 -8.47
N ILE A 213 -0.66 11.33 -9.50
CA ILE A 213 0.37 11.95 -10.31
C ILE A 213 0.99 12.99 -9.38
N GLU A 214 2.08 12.64 -8.70
CA GLU A 214 3.03 13.65 -8.29
C GLU A 214 3.79 14.13 -9.54
N PRO A 215 4.09 15.44 -9.62
CA PRO A 215 4.49 16.06 -10.88
C PRO A 215 5.79 15.47 -11.42
N LEU A 216 5.85 15.26 -12.74
CA LEU A 216 7.10 15.08 -13.49
C LEU A 216 7.94 16.37 -13.50
N THR A 217 8.02 17.17 -12.44
CA THR A 217 8.94 18.33 -12.41
C THR A 217 10.42 17.91 -12.40
N ALA A 218 10.73 16.63 -12.12
CA ALA A 218 12.06 16.06 -12.36
C ALA A 218 12.27 15.44 -13.77
N ARG A 219 11.22 15.34 -14.61
CA ARG A 219 11.33 14.65 -15.92
C ARG A 219 10.85 15.51 -17.09
N ARG A 220 11.73 16.44 -17.47
CA ARG A 220 11.88 16.98 -18.84
C ARG A 220 10.68 17.75 -19.43
N GLN A 221 10.53 19.03 -19.09
CA GLN A 221 9.97 20.11 -19.94
C GLN A 221 10.10 21.41 -19.12
N GLN A 222 11.02 22.33 -19.37
CA GLN A 222 11.42 22.87 -20.67
C GLN A 222 12.91 22.65 -21.02
N LEU A 223 13.27 21.45 -21.48
CA LEU A 223 14.39 21.27 -22.42
C LEU A 223 13.91 21.74 -23.80
N LYS A 224 14.28 22.98 -24.19
CA LYS A 224 14.29 23.63 -25.52
C LYS A 224 13.86 25.10 -25.36
N THR A 225 14.76 25.99 -24.94
CA THR A 225 15.25 27.06 -25.84
C THR A 225 16.77 27.27 -25.71
N ARG A 226 17.55 26.33 -26.28
CA ARG A 226 18.89 26.58 -26.83
C ARG A 226 18.95 25.81 -28.16
N GLY A 227 19.14 26.38 -29.35
CA GLY A 227 19.29 27.78 -29.73
C GLY A 227 19.55 27.98 -31.24
N SER A 228 19.70 29.27 -31.58
CA SER A 228 20.38 29.89 -32.75
C SER A 228 19.69 29.83 -34.13
N PRO A 229 19.81 30.89 -34.97
CA PRO A 229 21.08 31.53 -35.30
C PRO A 229 21.14 33.06 -35.16
N ARG A 230 22.40 33.51 -35.16
CA ARG A 230 22.92 34.84 -35.51
C ARG A 230 22.02 35.61 -36.48
N ASN A 231 21.88 36.92 -36.25
CA ASN A 231 21.97 37.85 -37.37
C ASN A 231 22.84 39.04 -37.01
N GLU A 232 23.86 39.22 -37.85
CA GLU A 232 24.80 40.32 -37.86
C GLU A 232 24.09 41.59 -38.32
N GLY A 233 24.45 42.73 -37.73
CA GLY A 233 23.98 44.06 -38.11
C GLY A 233 24.90 45.11 -37.52
N ILE A 234 26.00 45.37 -38.23
CA ILE A 234 27.00 46.42 -37.98
C ILE A 234 26.41 47.81 -38.40
N PRO A 235 27.14 48.95 -38.31
CA PRO A 235 27.18 49.96 -37.25
C PRO A 235 26.53 51.31 -37.64
N SER A 236 26.48 52.30 -36.72
CA SER A 236 26.50 53.73 -37.12
C SER A 236 27.08 54.66 -36.04
N SER A 237 28.21 55.29 -36.40
CA SER A 237 28.66 56.68 -36.14
C SER A 237 28.36 57.34 -34.76
N ALA A 238 29.36 57.64 -33.94
CA ALA A 238 30.30 58.78 -34.01
C ALA A 238 29.69 60.15 -33.61
N SER A 239 30.17 60.71 -32.49
CA SER A 239 30.49 62.13 -32.36
C SER A 239 31.45 62.36 -31.19
N LEU A 240 32.66 62.79 -31.55
CA LEU A 240 33.63 63.47 -30.70
C LEU A 240 33.08 64.82 -30.24
N SER A 241 33.44 65.27 -29.03
CA SER A 241 34.26 66.47 -28.85
C SER A 241 34.53 66.74 -27.37
N SER A 242 35.81 66.90 -27.09
CA SER A 242 36.39 67.55 -25.92
C SER A 242 35.92 69.01 -25.80
N ASP A 243 35.75 69.47 -24.56
CA ASP A 243 36.37 70.67 -24.00
C ASP A 243 36.37 70.54 -22.46
#